data_AF-A0A0F3M8W7-F1
#
_entry.id   AF-A0A0F3M8W7-F1
#
_cell.length_a   1.000
_cell.length_b   1.000
_cell.length_c   1.000
_cell.angle_alpha   90.00
_cell.angle_beta   90.00
_cell.angle_gamma   90.00
#
_symmetry.space_group_name_H-M   'P 1'
#
loop_
_entity.id
_entity.type
_entity.pdbx_description
1 polymer ?
#
loop_
_entity_poly.entity_id
_entity_poly.type
_entity_poly.pdbx_seq_one_letter_code
_entity_poly.pdbx_strand_id
1 'polypeptide(L)'
;MMDYQLLKHVKYFNISRNTIYRWKHLKRETGDIKAKPYGPAKGYNAKIDLKEFEELIINHHDKTSKELSIILGNRLQRTRINYYRKLLGYTYKKTHFHSKRDTVLRNELIERR
;
A
#
# COMPACT_ATOMS: atom_id res chain seq x y z
N MET A 1 35.60 33.17 7.74
CA MET A 1 35.02 34.52 7.56
C MET A 1 33.55 34.35 7.21
N MET A 2 32.62 34.91 8.00
CA MET A 2 31.18 34.77 7.75
C MET A 2 30.75 35.62 6.55
N ASP A 3 30.03 35.02 5.62
CA ASP A 3 29.57 35.67 4.38
C ASP A 3 28.40 36.63 4.71
N TYR A 4 28.70 37.91 4.90
CA TYR A 4 27.75 38.94 5.38
C TYR A 4 26.54 39.12 4.46
N GLN A 5 26.69 38.83 3.16
CA GLN A 5 25.59 38.83 2.20
C GLN A 5 24.55 37.75 2.50
N LEU A 6 24.99 36.61 3.04
CA LEU A 6 24.16 35.45 3.35
C LEU A 6 23.20 35.74 4.52
N LEU A 7 23.63 36.55 5.50
CA LEU A 7 22.78 37.03 6.60
C LEU A 7 21.64 37.92 6.12
N LYS A 8 21.87 38.72 5.08
CA LYS A 8 20.85 39.56 4.46
C LYS A 8 19.74 38.69 3.84
N HIS A 9 20.10 37.68 3.04
CA HIS A 9 19.13 36.81 2.38
C HIS A 9 18.26 35.99 3.35
N VAL A 10 18.81 35.52 4.46
CA VAL A 10 18.04 34.80 5.50
C VAL A 10 16.89 35.65 6.05
N LYS A 11 17.14 36.95 6.24
CA LYS A 11 16.14 37.90 6.76
C LYS A 11 15.04 38.20 5.75
N TYR A 12 15.38 38.32 4.46
CA TYR A 12 14.40 38.64 3.41
C TYR A 12 13.54 37.46 2.98
N PHE A 13 14.10 36.26 2.93
CA PHE A 13 13.41 35.08 2.39
C PHE A 13 12.80 34.16 3.47
N ASN A 14 13.02 34.44 4.76
CA ASN A 14 12.62 33.58 5.88
C ASN A 14 13.11 32.12 5.74
N ILE A 15 14.28 31.95 5.14
CA ILE A 15 14.92 30.65 4.89
C ILE A 15 16.08 30.49 5.87
N SER A 16 16.23 29.30 6.47
CA SER A 16 17.32 29.04 7.39
C SER A 16 18.70 29.18 6.70
N ARG A 17 19.70 29.66 7.45
CA ARG A 17 21.11 29.69 6.98
C ARG A 17 21.54 28.33 6.45
N ASN A 18 21.14 27.27 7.12
CA ASN A 18 21.48 25.90 6.77
C ASN A 18 20.96 25.50 5.38
N THR A 19 19.73 25.91 5.04
CA THR A 19 19.14 25.67 3.71
C THR A 19 19.98 26.33 2.61
N ILE A 20 20.43 27.56 2.82
CA ILE A 20 21.25 28.29 1.84
C ILE A 20 22.61 27.60 1.64
N TYR A 21 23.25 27.14 2.73
CA TYR A 21 24.49 26.37 2.63
C TYR A 21 24.29 25.05 1.88
N ARG A 22 23.19 24.33 2.14
CA ARG A 22 22.86 23.11 1.41
C ARG A 22 22.65 23.35 -0.08
N TRP A 23 22.04 24.48 -0.48
CA TRP A 23 21.89 24.84 -1.90
C TRP A 23 23.22 25.25 -2.55
N LYS A 24 24.07 26.01 -1.84
CA LYS A 24 25.45 26.31 -2.31
C LYS A 24 26.24 25.02 -2.52
N HIS A 25 26.13 24.07 -1.59
CA HIS A 25 26.77 22.75 -1.71
C HIS A 25 26.23 21.96 -2.90
N LEU A 26 24.91 21.88 -3.04
CA LEU A 26 24.26 21.19 -4.16
C LEU A 26 24.73 21.79 -5.50
N LYS A 27 24.72 23.11 -5.65
CA LYS A 27 25.21 23.78 -6.86
C LYS A 27 26.67 23.45 -7.17
N ARG A 28 27.51 23.32 -6.14
CA ARG A 28 28.94 22.96 -6.31
C ARG A 28 29.11 21.53 -6.81
N GLU A 29 28.28 20.60 -6.32
CA GLU A 29 28.34 19.18 -6.68
C GLU A 29 27.68 18.86 -8.02
N THR A 30 26.47 19.40 -8.25
CA THR A 30 25.62 19.04 -9.40
C THR A 30 25.56 20.11 -10.48
N GLY A 31 26.16 21.29 -10.27
CA GLY A 31 26.05 22.43 -11.19
C GLY A 31 24.69 23.14 -11.22
N ASP A 32 23.67 22.52 -10.62
CA ASP A 32 22.27 22.96 -10.59
C ASP A 32 21.75 23.04 -9.13
N ILE A 33 20.74 23.88 -8.91
CA ILE A 33 20.04 24.07 -7.62
C ILE A 33 18.67 23.35 -7.63
N LYS A 34 18.25 22.76 -8.76
CA LYS A 34 16.99 22.01 -8.83
C LYS A 34 16.86 21.00 -7.68
N ALA A 35 15.67 20.92 -7.13
CA ALA A 35 15.35 19.92 -6.13
C ALA A 35 15.69 18.54 -6.68
N LYS A 36 16.30 17.69 -5.86
CA LYS A 36 16.46 16.28 -6.21
C LYS A 36 15.07 15.75 -6.59
N PRO A 37 14.93 14.99 -7.68
CA PRO A 37 13.65 14.37 -7.99
C PRO A 37 13.20 13.64 -6.72
N TYR A 38 11.93 13.80 -6.36
CA TYR A 38 11.35 12.95 -5.33
C TYR A 38 11.62 11.52 -5.79
N GLY A 39 12.62 10.87 -5.18
CA GLY A 39 12.81 9.43 -5.34
C GLY A 39 11.48 8.76 -4.98
N PRO A 40 11.18 7.55 -5.49
CA PRO A 40 9.97 6.86 -5.10
C PRO A 40 9.93 6.88 -3.58
N ALA A 41 8.99 7.66 -3.03
CA ALA A 41 8.84 7.77 -1.59
C ALA A 41 8.73 6.34 -1.12
N LYS A 42 9.70 5.89 -0.33
CA LYS A 42 9.88 4.48 0.01
C LYS A 42 8.56 4.04 0.64
N GLY A 43 7.69 3.47 -0.19
CA GLY A 43 6.32 3.20 0.19
C GLY A 43 6.37 2.21 1.34
N TYR A 44 5.31 2.16 2.15
CA TYR A 44 5.18 1.07 3.10
C TYR A 44 5.35 -0.25 2.35
N ASN A 45 6.40 -1.02 2.70
CA ASN A 45 6.62 -2.36 2.15
C ASN A 45 5.32 -3.16 2.32
N ALA A 46 4.91 -3.85 1.26
CA ALA A 46 3.75 -4.74 1.32
C ALA A 46 3.97 -5.75 2.47
N LYS A 47 2.94 -5.94 3.32
CA LYS A 47 3.03 -6.87 4.47
C LYS A 47 3.09 -8.34 4.06
N ILE A 48 2.75 -8.64 2.80
CA ILE A 48 2.76 -9.96 2.19
C ILE A 48 3.23 -9.82 0.75
N ASP A 49 3.86 -10.85 0.20
CA ASP A 49 4.13 -10.92 -1.23
C ASP A 49 2.84 -11.06 -2.02
N LEU A 50 2.77 -10.45 -3.20
CA LEU A 50 1.57 -10.45 -4.03
C LEU A 50 1.23 -11.86 -4.53
N LYS A 51 2.28 -12.64 -4.83
CA LYS A 51 2.18 -14.00 -5.35
C LYS A 51 1.63 -14.98 -4.31
N GLU A 52 2.13 -14.89 -3.07
CA GLU A 52 1.61 -15.66 -1.93
C GLU A 52 0.11 -15.36 -1.69
N PHE A 53 -0.27 -14.09 -1.82
CA PHE A 53 -1.67 -13.69 -1.68
C PHE A 53 -2.56 -14.19 -2.82
N GLU A 54 -2.05 -14.25 -4.04
CA GLU A 54 -2.76 -14.79 -5.20
C GLU A 54 -3.03 -16.30 -5.04
N GLU A 55 -2.03 -17.09 -4.66
CA GLU A 55 -2.19 -18.52 -4.36
C GLU A 55 -3.23 -18.76 -3.24
N LEU A 56 -3.22 -17.92 -2.20
CA LEU A 56 -4.20 -17.98 -1.12
C LEU A 56 -5.63 -17.71 -1.62
N ILE A 57 -5.82 -16.77 -2.54
CA ILE A 57 -7.14 -16.52 -3.14
C ILE A 57 -7.61 -17.69 -3.98
N ILE A 58 -6.72 -18.31 -4.77
CA ILE A 58 -7.06 -19.46 -5.61
C ILE A 58 -7.52 -20.64 -4.74
N ASN A 59 -6.76 -20.93 -3.67
CA ASN A 59 -7.07 -22.04 -2.75
C ASN A 59 -8.34 -21.80 -1.91
N HIS A 60 -8.67 -20.53 -1.61
CA HIS A 60 -9.79 -20.14 -0.73
C HIS A 60 -10.75 -19.14 -1.38
N HIS A 61 -11.11 -19.38 -2.65
CA HIS A 61 -11.94 -18.47 -3.44
C HIS A 61 -13.36 -18.25 -2.87
N ASP A 62 -13.87 -19.22 -2.11
CA ASP A 62 -15.17 -19.19 -1.42
C ASP A 62 -15.18 -18.31 -0.16
N LYS A 63 -14.00 -17.99 0.38
CA LYS A 63 -13.88 -17.31 1.67
C LYS A 63 -14.07 -15.81 1.57
N THR A 64 -14.71 -15.28 2.61
CA THR A 64 -14.84 -13.85 2.83
C THR A 64 -13.52 -13.25 3.31
N SER A 65 -13.32 -11.95 3.10
CA SER A 65 -12.11 -11.26 3.56
C SER A 65 -11.92 -11.30 5.09
N LYS A 66 -12.97 -11.60 5.88
CA LYS A 66 -12.85 -11.81 7.33
C LYS A 66 -12.27 -13.20 7.63
N GLU A 67 -12.71 -14.23 6.92
CA GLU A 67 -12.19 -15.59 7.09
C GLU A 67 -10.75 -15.70 6.60
N LEU A 68 -10.42 -15.06 5.47
CA LEU A 68 -9.03 -14.98 4.98
C LEU A 68 -8.09 -14.32 6.00
N SER A 69 -8.57 -13.29 6.71
CA SER A 69 -7.81 -12.66 7.81
C SER A 69 -7.50 -13.64 8.94
N ILE A 70 -8.43 -14.54 9.27
CA ILE A 70 -8.26 -15.55 10.31
C ILE A 70 -7.28 -16.63 9.84
N ILE A 71 -7.41 -17.11 8.59
CA ILE A 71 -6.50 -18.09 7.98
C ILE A 71 -5.06 -17.56 7.95
N LEU A 72 -4.88 -16.27 7.67
CA LEU A 72 -3.59 -15.57 7.70
C LEU A 72 -3.09 -15.26 9.12
N GLY A 73 -3.73 -15.77 10.17
CA GLY A 73 -3.33 -15.52 11.56
C GLY A 73 -3.41 -14.05 11.97
N ASN A 74 -4.37 -13.29 11.43
CA ASN A 74 -4.54 -11.84 11.62
C ASN A 74 -3.33 -10.99 11.22
N ARG A 75 -2.40 -11.53 10.41
CA ARG A 75 -1.27 -10.77 9.83
C ARG A 75 -1.77 -9.63 8.92
N LEU A 76 -2.90 -9.84 8.27
CA LEU A 76 -3.53 -8.91 7.34
C LEU A 76 -4.94 -8.57 7.79
N GLN A 77 -5.20 -7.26 7.94
CA GLN A 77 -6.54 -6.77 8.27
C GLN A 77 -7.47 -6.87 7.05
N ARG A 78 -8.77 -7.04 7.28
CA ARG A 78 -9.81 -7.14 6.24
C ARG A 78 -9.71 -6.06 5.14
N THR A 79 -9.40 -4.82 5.51
CA THR A 79 -9.25 -3.68 4.58
C THR A 79 -8.10 -3.89 3.60
N ARG A 80 -6.96 -4.41 4.09
CA ARG A 80 -5.80 -4.75 3.25
C ARG A 80 -6.11 -5.91 2.31
N ILE A 81 -6.82 -6.94 2.77
CA ILE A 81 -7.24 -8.06 1.93
C ILE A 81 -8.12 -7.57 0.77
N ASN A 82 -9.06 -6.66 1.04
CA ASN A 82 -9.88 -6.05 -0.01
C ASN A 82 -9.05 -5.20 -0.99
N TYR A 83 -8.05 -4.47 -0.48
CA TYR A 83 -7.12 -3.72 -1.32
C TYR A 83 -6.33 -4.64 -2.26
N TYR A 84 -5.74 -5.72 -1.73
CA TYR A 84 -4.98 -6.67 -2.55
C TYR A 84 -5.86 -7.41 -3.57
N ARG A 85 -7.11 -7.76 -3.21
CA ARG A 85 -8.09 -8.31 -4.17
C ARG A 85 -8.32 -7.37 -5.35
N LYS A 86 -8.56 -6.08 -5.07
CA LYS A 86 -8.73 -5.06 -6.12
C LYS A 86 -7.46 -4.88 -6.96
N LEU A 87 -6.30 -4.91 -6.32
CA LEU A 87 -5.00 -4.76 -7.00
C LEU A 87 -4.74 -5.91 -7.99
N LEU A 88 -5.15 -7.14 -7.65
CA LEU A 88 -5.08 -8.31 -8.51
C LEU A 88 -6.25 -8.43 -9.51
N GLY A 89 -7.21 -7.50 -9.49
CA GLY A 89 -8.39 -7.53 -10.37
C GLY A 89 -9.50 -8.51 -9.94
N TYR A 90 -9.38 -9.16 -8.77
CA TYR A 90 -10.42 -10.05 -8.26
C TYR A 90 -11.58 -9.28 -7.64
N THR A 91 -12.79 -9.61 -8.06
CA THR A 91 -14.03 -9.12 -7.45
C THR A 91 -14.77 -10.26 -6.76
N TYR A 92 -15.11 -10.09 -5.49
CA TYR A 92 -16.01 -11.02 -4.80
C TYR A 92 -17.45 -10.76 -5.24
N LYS A 93 -18.03 -11.65 -6.04
CA LYS A 93 -19.47 -11.66 -6.28
C LYS A 93 -20.12 -12.59 -5.25
N LYS A 94 -20.98 -12.05 -4.39
CA LYS A 94 -21.87 -12.89 -3.59
C LYS A 94 -22.88 -13.53 -4.53
N THR A 95 -22.91 -14.85 -4.58
CA THR A 95 -24.11 -15.57 -4.99
C THR A 95 -25.23 -15.13 -4.04
N HIS A 96 -26.35 -14.64 -4.57
CA HIS A 96 -27.49 -14.14 -3.76
C HIS A 96 -28.21 -15.24 -2.96
N PHE A 97 -27.78 -16.49 -3.11
CA PHE A 97 -28.22 -17.62 -2.30
C PHE A 97 -27.35 -17.73 -1.04
N HIS A 98 -28.00 -17.62 0.12
CA HIS A 98 -27.38 -17.84 1.42
C HIS A 98 -26.63 -19.18 1.42
N SER A 99 -25.31 -19.22 1.68
CA SER A 99 -24.54 -20.47 1.58
C SER A 99 -25.09 -21.58 2.50
N LYS A 100 -25.69 -21.23 3.65
CA LYS A 100 -26.40 -22.17 4.52
C LYS A 100 -27.60 -22.83 3.83
N ARG A 101 -28.37 -22.06 3.04
CA ARG A 101 -29.47 -22.60 2.23
C ARG A 101 -28.90 -23.47 1.11
N ASP A 102 -27.80 -23.06 0.50
CA ASP A 102 -27.17 -23.81 -0.60
C ASP A 102 -26.61 -25.18 -0.16
N THR A 103 -25.93 -25.26 0.99
CA THR A 103 -25.47 -26.54 1.54
C THR A 103 -26.64 -27.46 1.94
N VAL A 104 -27.70 -26.90 2.51
CA VAL A 104 -28.91 -27.68 2.88
C VAL A 104 -29.62 -28.17 1.62
N LEU A 105 -29.89 -27.28 0.65
CA LEU A 105 -30.53 -27.63 -0.62
C LEU A 105 -29.70 -28.62 -1.44
N ARG A 106 -28.36 -28.48 -1.44
CA ARG A 106 -27.45 -29.40 -2.12
C ARG A 106 -27.45 -30.77 -1.46
N ASN A 107 -27.43 -30.84 -0.13
CA ASN A 107 -27.51 -32.11 0.60
C ASN A 107 -28.88 -32.77 0.42
N GLU A 108 -29.98 -32.01 0.49
CA GLU A 108 -31.34 -32.49 0.21
C GLU A 108 -31.49 -33.05 -1.21
N LEU A 109 -30.84 -32.44 -2.21
CA LEU A 109 -30.84 -32.95 -3.59
C LEU A 109 -30.01 -34.22 -3.76
N ILE A 110 -28.94 -34.39 -2.99
CA ILE A 110 -28.11 -35.61 -2.98
C ILE A 110 -28.89 -36.76 -2.33
N GLU A 111 -29.63 -36.51 -1.26
CA GLU A 111 -30.43 -37.53 -0.55
C GLU A 111 -31.70 -37.97 -1.31
N ARG A 112 -32.21 -37.14 -2.22
CA ARG A 112 -33.38 -37.47 -3.06
C ARG A 112 -33.04 -38.28 -4.33
N ARG A 113 -31.79 -38.68 -4.53
CA ARG A 113 -31.31 -39.43 -5.69
C ARG A 113 -31.06 -40.89 -5.33
#